data_AF-A0A2V9ZMT2-F1
#
_entry.id   AF-A0A2V9ZMT2-F1
#
_cell.length_a   1.000
_cell.length_b   1.000
_cell.length_c   1.000
_cell.angle_alpha   90.00
_cell.angle_beta   90.00
_cell.angle_gamma   90.00
#
_symmetry.space_group_name_H-M   'P 1'
#
loop_
_entity.id
_entity.type
_entity.pdbx_description
1 polymer ?
#
loop_
_entity_poly.entity_id
_entity_poly.type
_entity_poly.pdbx_seq_one_letter_code
_entity_poly.pdbx_strand_id
1 'polypeptide(L)'
;MSRKDSPETEISAERFAALRAFLRGYFHQDMAEEYGSPEEATRQFCEDADSGERKTVAEEWERFVEETRGQPLATINQLLTKKLGSARTLATAEELQKISEVFRVCGSRSR
;
A
#
# COMPACT_ATOMS: atom_id res chain seq x y z
N MET A 1 18.83 22.90 -20.29
CA MET A 1 18.64 21.79 -19.34
C MET A 1 17.43 22.13 -18.46
N SER A 2 16.23 21.64 -18.80
CA SER A 2 15.08 21.69 -17.89
C SER A 2 14.13 20.56 -18.29
N ARG A 3 14.30 19.37 -17.72
CA ARG A 3 13.17 18.46 -17.65
C ARG A 3 12.27 19.04 -16.55
N LYS A 4 11.10 19.53 -16.94
CA LYS A 4 10.00 19.77 -16.01
C LYS A 4 9.82 18.46 -15.24
N ASP A 5 10.10 18.51 -13.95
CA ASP A 5 9.66 17.47 -13.03
C ASP A 5 8.14 17.58 -13.00
N SER A 6 7.45 16.70 -13.72
CA SER A 6 5.99 16.70 -13.76
C SER A 6 5.51 16.16 -12.41
N PRO A 7 4.77 16.94 -11.61
CA PRO A 7 4.28 16.51 -10.30
C PRO A 7 3.25 15.37 -10.37
N GLU A 8 2.79 15.02 -11.58
CA GLU A 8 1.77 13.99 -11.82
C GLU A 8 2.25 12.55 -11.54
N THR A 9 3.57 12.32 -11.45
CA THR A 9 4.18 10.98 -11.28
C THR A 9 4.87 10.76 -9.93
N GLU A 10 4.88 11.74 -9.02
CA GLU A 10 5.55 11.56 -7.73
C GLU A 10 4.63 10.85 -6.72
N ILE A 11 5.07 9.73 -6.13
CA ILE A 11 4.39 9.10 -4.99
C ILE A 11 4.41 10.06 -3.79
N SER A 12 3.23 10.54 -3.39
CA SER A 12 3.07 11.50 -2.30
C SER A 12 1.91 11.13 -1.36
N ALA A 13 1.97 11.63 -0.12
CA ALA A 13 0.94 11.41 0.90
C ALA A 13 -0.44 11.94 0.49
N GLU A 14 -0.50 12.97 -0.36
CA GLU A 14 -1.75 13.59 -0.82
C GLU A 14 -2.41 12.79 -1.94
N ARG A 15 -1.62 12.22 -2.86
CA ARG A 15 -2.13 11.39 -3.98
C ARG A 15 -2.59 10.00 -3.51
N PHE A 16 -2.03 9.52 -2.42
CA PHE A 16 -2.23 8.18 -1.85
C PHE A 16 -2.71 8.28 -0.40
N ALA A 17 -3.70 9.12 -0.15
CA ALA A 17 -4.14 9.46 1.21
C ALA A 17 -4.77 8.26 1.94
N ALA A 18 -5.57 7.46 1.23
CA ALA A 18 -6.23 6.29 1.79
C ALA A 18 -5.22 5.16 2.06
N LEU A 19 -4.33 4.89 1.11
CA LEU A 19 -3.24 3.94 1.24
C LEU A 19 -2.31 4.33 2.39
N ARG A 20 -2.00 5.62 2.52
CA ARG A 20 -1.22 6.14 3.63
C ARG A 20 -1.93 5.94 4.98
N ALA A 21 -3.25 6.10 5.04
CA ALA A 21 -4.02 5.85 6.27
C ALA A 21 -3.96 4.36 6.64
N PHE A 22 -4.20 3.46 5.68
CA PHE A 22 -4.04 2.02 5.84
C PHE A 22 -2.65 1.62 6.36
N LEU A 23 -1.58 2.09 5.71
CA LEU A 23 -0.21 1.74 6.09
C LEU A 23 0.13 2.18 7.53
N ARG A 24 -0.40 3.32 7.97
CA ARG A 24 -0.20 3.75 9.37
C ARG A 24 -1.07 2.99 10.36
N GLY A 25 -2.25 2.56 9.93
CA GLY A 25 -3.21 1.84 10.77
C GLY A 25 -2.88 0.37 10.96
N TYR A 26 -2.29 -0.28 9.94
CA TYR A 26 -2.06 -1.74 9.93
C TYR A 26 -0.59 -2.14 9.79
N PHE A 27 0.27 -1.30 9.22
CA PHE A 27 1.70 -1.57 9.06
C PHE A 27 2.53 -0.76 10.08
N HIS A 28 2.01 -0.64 11.30
CA HIS A 28 2.71 -0.04 12.45
C HIS A 28 3.79 -0.98 13.01
N GLN A 29 4.52 -0.49 14.02
CA GLN A 29 5.70 -1.17 14.58
C GLN A 29 5.36 -2.58 15.08
N ASP A 30 4.19 -2.74 15.70
CA ASP A 30 3.71 -3.99 16.31
C ASP A 30 2.96 -4.93 15.35
N MET A 31 2.88 -4.62 14.05
CA MET A 31 2.12 -5.40 13.05
C MET A 31 2.42 -6.92 13.05
N ALA A 32 3.67 -7.33 13.30
CA ALA A 32 4.01 -8.76 13.37
C ALA A 32 3.43 -9.45 14.61
N GLU A 33 3.33 -8.72 15.73
CA GLU A 33 2.78 -9.28 16.96
C GLU A 33 1.25 -9.31 16.89
N GLU A 34 0.65 -8.29 16.28
CA GLU A 34 -0.81 -8.15 16.17
C GLU A 34 -1.42 -9.03 15.06
N TYR A 35 -0.84 -9.02 13.86
CA TYR A 35 -1.40 -9.69 12.68
C TYR A 35 -0.51 -10.81 12.12
N GLY A 36 0.74 -10.92 12.55
CA GLY A 36 1.67 -11.94 12.08
C GLY A 36 2.34 -11.65 10.73
N SER A 37 1.62 -11.11 9.74
CA SER A 37 2.17 -10.82 8.41
C SER A 37 1.52 -9.62 7.71
N PRO A 38 2.20 -8.99 6.73
CA PRO A 38 1.60 -7.93 5.91
C PRO A 38 0.33 -8.37 5.16
N GLU A 39 0.29 -9.63 4.72
CA GLU A 39 -0.88 -10.23 4.06
C GLU A 39 -2.07 -10.27 5.02
N GLU A 40 -1.86 -10.75 6.24
CA GLU A 40 -2.92 -10.88 7.24
C GLU A 40 -3.38 -9.52 7.75
N ALA A 41 -2.47 -8.57 7.96
CA ALA A 41 -2.81 -7.18 8.29
C ALA A 41 -3.70 -6.55 7.19
N THR A 42 -3.42 -6.86 5.92
CA THR A 42 -4.26 -6.41 4.79
C THR A 42 -5.64 -7.07 4.81
N ARG A 43 -5.72 -8.36 5.18
CA ARG A 43 -7.01 -9.05 5.34
C ARG A 43 -7.82 -8.47 6.49
N GLN A 44 -7.18 -8.16 7.62
CA GLN A 44 -7.86 -7.54 8.76
C GLN A 44 -8.44 -6.18 8.39
N PHE A 45 -7.69 -5.33 7.68
CA PHE A 45 -8.24 -4.09 7.13
C PHE A 45 -9.49 -4.33 6.28
N CYS A 46 -9.45 -5.37 5.45
CA CYS A 46 -10.58 -5.76 4.62
C CYS A 46 -11.77 -6.35 5.39
N GLU A 47 -11.63 -6.71 6.66
CA GLU A 47 -12.75 -7.07 7.52
C GLU A 47 -13.31 -5.82 8.24
N ASP A 48 -12.43 -4.93 8.70
CA ASP A 48 -12.79 -3.77 9.52
C ASP A 48 -13.37 -2.59 8.71
N ALA A 49 -12.80 -2.31 7.53
CA ALA A 49 -13.14 -1.14 6.73
C ALA A 49 -14.48 -1.30 6.00
N ASP A 50 -15.14 -0.21 5.60
CA ASP A 50 -16.33 -0.31 4.76
C ASP A 50 -16.01 -0.56 3.27
N SER A 51 -17.02 -0.84 2.44
CA SER A 51 -16.81 -1.15 1.02
C SER A 51 -16.23 0.02 0.21
N GLY A 52 -16.51 1.27 0.60
CA GLY A 52 -15.95 2.47 -0.03
C GLY A 52 -14.48 2.66 0.33
N GLU A 53 -14.13 2.48 1.60
CA GLU A 53 -12.75 2.51 2.09
C GLU A 53 -11.91 1.40 1.44
N ARG A 54 -12.40 0.15 1.45
CA ARG A 54 -11.74 -1.00 0.81
C ARG A 54 -11.44 -0.73 -0.66
N LYS A 55 -12.43 -0.22 -1.40
CA LYS A 55 -12.30 0.09 -2.82
C LYS A 55 -11.27 1.19 -3.05
N THR A 56 -11.33 2.28 -2.28
CA THR A 56 -10.41 3.41 -2.41
C THR A 56 -8.96 2.97 -2.15
N VAL A 57 -8.71 2.25 -1.06
CA VAL A 57 -7.35 1.76 -0.75
C VAL A 57 -6.86 0.76 -1.81
N ALA A 58 -7.73 -0.11 -2.32
CA ALA A 58 -7.37 -1.07 -3.38
C ALA A 58 -6.98 -0.35 -4.69
N GLU A 59 -7.72 0.67 -5.11
CA GLU A 59 -7.40 1.49 -6.29
C GLU A 59 -6.07 2.25 -6.11
N GLU A 60 -5.85 2.83 -4.94
CA GLU A 60 -4.59 3.50 -4.63
C GLU A 60 -3.39 2.52 -4.59
N TRP A 61 -3.59 1.33 -4.03
CA TRP A 61 -2.58 0.28 -4.00
C TRP A 61 -2.21 -0.21 -5.42
N GLU A 62 -3.21 -0.48 -6.27
CA GLU A 62 -2.99 -0.90 -7.65
C GLU A 62 -2.15 0.13 -8.41
N ARG A 63 -2.54 1.41 -8.33
CA ARG A 63 -1.80 2.51 -8.94
C ARG A 63 -0.36 2.62 -8.39
N PHE A 64 -0.15 2.44 -7.09
CA PHE A 64 1.19 2.43 -6.49
C PHE A 64 2.06 1.31 -7.08
N VAL A 65 1.51 0.10 -7.21
CA VAL A 65 2.22 -1.04 -7.80
C VAL A 65 2.53 -0.81 -9.29
N GLU A 66 1.64 -0.15 -10.03
CA GLU A 66 1.88 0.22 -11.42
C GLU A 66 2.98 1.29 -11.56
N GLU A 67 2.94 2.36 -10.76
CA GLU A 67 3.93 3.45 -10.79
C GLU A 67 5.32 2.98 -10.34
N THR A 68 5.38 1.93 -9.52
CA THR A 68 6.64 1.35 -9.02
C THR A 68 7.06 0.08 -9.78
N ARG A 69 6.33 -0.30 -10.84
CA ARG A 69 6.63 -1.49 -11.63
C ARG A 69 8.05 -1.44 -12.20
N GLY A 70 8.80 -2.51 -11.98
CA GLY A 70 10.20 -2.63 -12.43
C GLY A 70 11.21 -1.92 -11.53
N GLN A 71 10.78 -1.24 -10.47
CA GLN A 71 11.69 -0.69 -9.46
C GLN A 71 12.19 -1.78 -8.50
N PRO A 72 13.41 -1.64 -7.94
CA PRO A 72 13.89 -2.53 -6.89
C PRO A 72 13.04 -2.47 -5.62
N LEU A 73 12.92 -3.59 -4.91
CA LEU A 73 12.18 -3.67 -3.64
C LEU A 73 12.68 -2.65 -2.61
N ALA A 74 13.99 -2.36 -2.58
CA ALA A 74 14.56 -1.34 -1.71
C ALA A 74 13.98 0.06 -1.99
N THR A 75 13.77 0.42 -3.27
CA THR A 75 13.15 1.70 -3.65
C THR A 75 11.68 1.73 -3.25
N ILE A 76 10.94 0.64 -3.50
CA ILE A 76 9.54 0.48 -3.07
C ILE A 76 9.43 0.68 -1.55
N ASN A 77 10.29 0.03 -0.78
CA ASN A 77 10.35 0.16 0.67
C ASN A 77 10.66 1.58 1.15
N GLN A 78 11.51 2.32 0.43
CA GLN A 78 11.75 3.74 0.73
C GLN A 78 10.48 4.58 0.50
N LEU A 79 9.72 4.31 -0.55
CA LEU A 79 8.46 5.02 -0.82
C LEU A 79 7.41 4.69 0.25
N LEU A 80 7.21 3.41 0.57
CA LEU A 80 6.28 2.96 1.61
C LEU A 80 6.58 3.61 2.96
N THR A 81 7.84 3.62 3.37
CA THR A 81 8.24 4.12 4.70
C THR A 81 8.34 5.64 4.76
N LYS A 82 9.01 6.29 3.80
CA LYS A 82 9.31 7.73 3.86
C LYS A 82 8.18 8.61 3.32
N LYS A 83 7.42 8.15 2.32
CA LYS A 83 6.36 8.95 1.69
C LYS A 83 4.98 8.57 2.21
N LEU A 84 4.72 7.28 2.39
CA LEU A 84 3.39 6.77 2.74
C LEU A 84 3.23 6.37 4.21
N GLY A 85 4.31 6.41 5.00
CA GLY A 85 4.25 6.30 6.46
C GLY A 85 4.09 4.89 7.01
N SER A 86 4.42 3.86 6.23
CA SER A 86 4.60 2.50 6.76
C SER A 86 5.72 2.49 7.80
N ALA A 87 5.51 1.86 8.96
CA ALA A 87 6.58 1.68 9.94
C ALA A 87 7.51 0.50 9.58
N ARG A 88 7.11 -0.31 8.59
CA ARG A 88 7.74 -1.58 8.24
C ARG A 88 8.08 -1.62 6.76
N THR A 89 9.12 -2.35 6.42
CA THR A 89 9.47 -2.70 5.04
C THR A 89 8.96 -4.09 4.70
N LEU A 90 8.69 -4.33 3.42
CA LEU A 90 8.48 -5.67 2.89
C LEU A 90 9.83 -6.39 2.79
N ALA A 91 9.87 -7.62 3.28
CA ALA A 91 11.01 -8.52 3.19
C ALA A 91 11.19 -9.08 1.77
N THR A 92 10.10 -9.32 1.03
CA THR A 92 10.16 -9.93 -0.31
C THR A 92 9.19 -9.28 -1.31
N ALA A 93 9.48 -9.49 -2.59
CA ALA A 93 8.54 -9.12 -3.66
C ALA A 93 7.26 -9.97 -3.65
N GLU A 94 7.32 -11.16 -3.04
CA GLU A 94 6.15 -12.05 -2.88
C GLU A 94 5.12 -11.45 -1.92
N GLU A 95 5.56 -10.77 -0.85
CA GLU A 95 4.65 -10.06 0.06
C GLU A 95 3.88 -8.96 -0.68
N LEU A 96 4.53 -8.22 -1.57
CA LEU A 96 3.87 -7.22 -2.41
C LEU A 96 2.78 -7.85 -3.30
N GLN A 97 3.06 -9.03 -3.86
CA GLN A 97 2.09 -9.78 -4.67
C GLN A 97 0.90 -10.27 -3.84
N LYS A 98 1.16 -10.82 -2.64
CA LYS A 98 0.12 -11.29 -1.72
C LYS A 98 -0.82 -10.16 -1.28
N ILE A 99 -0.28 -9.01 -0.89
CA ILE A 99 -1.08 -7.83 -0.56
C ILE A 99 -1.94 -7.40 -1.76
N SER A 100 -1.35 -7.39 -2.96
CA SER A 100 -2.07 -7.04 -4.19
C SER A 100 -3.22 -8.00 -4.50
N GLU A 101 -3.06 -9.29 -4.22
CA GLU A 101 -4.12 -10.28 -4.37
C GLU A 101 -5.26 -10.06 -3.37
N VAL A 102 -4.94 -9.79 -2.10
CA VAL A 102 -5.94 -9.48 -1.08
C VAL A 102 -6.77 -8.27 -1.50
N PHE A 103 -6.13 -7.16 -1.91
CA PHE A 103 -6.86 -5.97 -2.37
C PHE A 103 -7.68 -6.21 -3.64
N ARG A 104 -7.22 -7.04 -4.58
CA ARG A 104 -8.01 -7.40 -5.76
C ARG A 104 -9.32 -8.10 -5.38
N VAL A 105 -9.25 -9.02 -4.40
CA VAL A 105 -10.43 -9.75 -3.93
C VAL A 105 -11.33 -8.88 -3.06
N CYS A 106 -10.74 -8.08 -2.19
CA CYS A 106 -11.45 -7.25 -1.21
C CYS A 106 -12.09 -6.00 -1.83
N GLY A 107 -11.35 -5.27 -2.69
CA GLY A 107 -11.84 -4.05 -3.36
C GLY A 107 -12.90 -4.30 -4.43
N SER A 108 -12.98 -5.51 -4.98
CA SER A 108 -14.02 -5.89 -5.96
C SER A 108 -15.33 -6.35 -5.32
N ARG A 109 -15.34 -6.63 -4.01
CA ARG A 109 -16.55 -7.07 -3.29
C ARG A 109 -17.44 -5.88 -2.95
N SER A 110 -18.29 -5.51 -3.90
CA SER A 110 -19.50 -4.72 -3.63
C SER A 110 -20.64 -5.67 -3.27
N ARG A 111 -20.83 -6.00 -1.99
CA ARG A 111 -22.08 -6.62 -1.53
C ARG A 111 -22.57 -5.93 -0.28
#